data_AF-A0AAD8PKK0-F1
#
_entry.id   AF-A0AAD8PKK0-F1
#
_cell.length_a   1.000
_cell.length_b   1.000
_cell.length_c   1.000
_cell.angle_alpha   90.00
_cell.angle_beta   90.00
_cell.angle_gamma   90.00
#
_symmetry.space_group_name_H-M   'P 1'
#
loop_
_entity.id
_entity.type
_entity.pdbx_description
1 polymer ?
#
loop_
_entity_poly.entity_id
_entity_poly.type
_entity_poly.pdbx_seq_one_letter_code
_entity_poly.pdbx_strand_id
1 'polypeptide(L)'
;MVRHLLREGADINFCHFSDACNLNVPASRCKNLGETALQAAILGTNTKVVLFLLAAGARRLGGELALAIRSRQQIITEALLAEGASLGDNSAAYECGSVLEAAVMAQDVDLISLIIQTDAKAVDECALWAAMFVAKYSSDSPIIHIITAQYTRLRVVNGLWLGTAIHLAAQLDLREISEALLATGMHPTISLL
;
A
#
# COMPACT_ATOMS: atom_id res chain seq x y z
N MET A 1 -9.20 -27.87 6.23
CA MET A 1 -9.89 -27.41 5.01
C MET A 1 -8.91 -27.09 3.87
N VAL A 2 -8.09 -26.03 3.95
CA VAL A 2 -7.17 -25.63 2.85
C VAL A 2 -6.26 -26.77 2.35
N ARG A 3 -5.66 -27.55 3.27
CA ARG A 3 -4.87 -28.75 2.92
C ARG A 3 -5.64 -29.80 2.13
N HIS A 4 -6.93 -29.95 2.42
CA HIS A 4 -7.77 -30.92 1.73
C HIS A 4 -8.10 -30.42 0.33
N LEU A 5 -8.49 -29.14 0.19
CA LEU A 5 -8.78 -28.53 -1.12
C LEU A 5 -7.60 -28.62 -2.09
N LEU A 6 -6.37 -28.35 -1.63
CA LEU A 6 -5.18 -28.49 -2.49
C LEU A 6 -4.90 -29.95 -2.88
N ARG A 7 -5.24 -30.93 -2.02
CA ARG A 7 -5.13 -32.36 -2.37
C ARG A 7 -6.14 -32.79 -3.42
N GLU A 8 -7.33 -32.20 -3.40
CA GLU A 8 -8.37 -32.41 -4.41
C GLU A 8 -8.09 -31.66 -5.73
N GLY A 9 -6.93 -31.00 -5.86
CA GLY A 9 -6.52 -30.32 -7.09
C GLY A 9 -6.99 -28.88 -7.23
N ALA A 10 -7.42 -28.23 -6.14
CA ALA A 10 -7.70 -26.80 -6.18
C ALA A 10 -6.45 -26.00 -6.57
N ASP A 11 -6.61 -25.03 -7.48
CA ASP A 11 -5.53 -24.12 -7.86
C ASP A 11 -5.23 -23.15 -6.71
N ILE A 12 -4.01 -23.22 -6.17
CA ILE A 12 -3.54 -22.36 -5.08
C ILE A 12 -3.51 -20.88 -5.46
N ASN A 13 -3.38 -20.58 -6.75
CA ASN A 13 -3.28 -19.22 -7.28
C ASN A 13 -4.61 -18.71 -7.85
N PHE A 14 -5.69 -19.46 -7.65
CA PHE A 14 -7.01 -19.01 -8.08
C PHE A 14 -7.32 -17.65 -7.44
N CYS A 15 -7.70 -16.70 -8.28
CA CYS A 15 -8.17 -15.38 -7.88
C CYS A 15 -9.60 -15.21 -8.37
N HIS A 16 -10.49 -14.73 -7.50
CA HIS A 16 -11.88 -14.54 -7.84
C HIS A 16 -12.05 -13.25 -8.66
N PHE A 17 -12.16 -13.31 -9.98
CA PHE A 17 -12.51 -12.10 -10.74
C PHE A 17 -13.94 -11.68 -10.40
N SER A 18 -14.15 -10.46 -9.92
CA SER A 18 -15.51 -9.92 -9.90
C SER A 18 -15.97 -9.70 -11.34
N ASP A 19 -17.24 -9.96 -11.63
CA ASP A 19 -17.85 -9.89 -12.98
C ASP A 19 -17.66 -8.53 -13.71
N ALA A 20 -17.12 -7.51 -13.04
CA ALA A 20 -16.73 -6.24 -13.65
C ALA A 20 -15.60 -6.37 -14.71
N CYS A 21 -14.91 -7.51 -14.78
CA CYS A 21 -13.86 -7.79 -15.76
C CYS A 21 -14.33 -8.54 -17.02
N ASN A 22 -15.63 -8.78 -17.17
CA ASN A 22 -16.20 -9.54 -18.29
C ASN A 22 -16.31 -8.77 -19.63
N LEU A 23 -15.76 -7.56 -19.70
CA LEU A 23 -15.55 -6.85 -20.95
C LEU A 23 -14.12 -7.12 -21.39
N ASN A 24 -13.93 -7.44 -22.67
CA ASN A 24 -12.70 -7.80 -23.40
C ASN A 24 -11.53 -6.79 -23.21
N VAL A 25 -11.10 -6.60 -21.97
CA VAL A 25 -10.18 -5.57 -21.50
C VAL A 25 -8.92 -6.30 -21.04
N PRO A 26 -7.72 -5.91 -21.52
CA PRO A 26 -6.49 -6.57 -21.13
C PRO A 26 -6.34 -6.57 -19.60
N ALA A 27 -5.83 -7.67 -19.03
CA ALA A 27 -5.71 -7.89 -17.58
C ALA A 27 -5.04 -6.73 -16.82
N SER A 28 -4.20 -5.93 -17.51
CA SER A 28 -3.57 -4.70 -17.01
C SER A 28 -4.54 -3.55 -16.69
N ARG A 29 -5.82 -3.65 -17.06
CA ARG A 29 -6.88 -2.65 -16.79
C ARG A 29 -7.96 -3.16 -15.85
N CYS A 30 -7.91 -4.42 -15.43
CA CYS A 30 -8.78 -4.99 -14.40
C CYS A 30 -8.30 -4.52 -13.03
N LYS A 31 -8.81 -3.36 -12.60
CA LYS A 31 -8.49 -2.74 -11.31
C LYS A 31 -9.15 -3.45 -10.09
N ASN A 32 -9.97 -4.46 -10.36
CA ASN A 32 -10.64 -5.32 -9.38
C ASN A 32 -10.20 -6.78 -9.58
N LEU A 33 -8.88 -7.03 -9.56
CA LEU A 33 -8.39 -8.39 -9.34
C LEU A 33 -8.93 -8.81 -7.98
N GLY A 34 -9.80 -9.83 -7.91
CA GLY A 34 -10.23 -10.29 -6.59
C GLY A 34 -9.12 -11.02 -5.87
N GLU A 35 -9.37 -11.23 -4.60
CA GLU A 35 -8.37 -11.67 -3.65
C GLU A 35 -7.90 -13.10 -3.95
N THR A 36 -6.58 -13.32 -3.91
CA THR A 36 -6.03 -14.67 -3.86
C THR A 36 -6.29 -15.31 -2.50
N ALA A 37 -6.20 -16.64 -2.42
CA ALA A 37 -6.20 -17.33 -1.14
C ALA A 37 -5.12 -16.81 -0.16
N LEU A 38 -3.98 -16.34 -0.69
CA LEU A 38 -2.90 -15.74 0.10
C LEU A 38 -3.32 -14.37 0.67
N GLN A 39 -3.86 -13.48 -0.16
CA GLN A 39 -4.35 -12.16 0.29
C GLN A 39 -5.48 -12.30 1.33
N ALA A 40 -6.45 -13.19 1.08
CA ALA A 40 -7.54 -13.47 2.02
C ALA A 40 -7.01 -14.04 3.35
N ALA A 41 -5.99 -14.89 3.32
CA ALA A 41 -5.37 -15.43 4.54
C ALA A 41 -4.61 -14.37 5.33
N ILE A 42 -3.97 -13.40 4.66
CA ILE A 42 -3.33 -12.24 5.29
C ILE A 42 -4.38 -11.33 5.93
N LEU A 43 -5.46 -11.00 5.21
CA LEU A 43 -6.58 -10.20 5.73
C LEU A 43 -7.25 -10.87 6.94
N GLY A 44 -7.42 -12.20 6.88
CA GLY A 44 -7.92 -13.01 7.98
C GLY A 44 -6.93 -13.20 9.13
N THR A 45 -5.73 -12.61 9.06
CA THR A 45 -4.65 -12.69 10.06
C THR A 45 -4.21 -14.12 10.41
N ASN A 46 -4.41 -15.07 9.49
CA ASN A 46 -4.18 -16.48 9.75
C ASN A 46 -2.75 -16.89 9.35
N THR A 47 -1.77 -16.57 10.21
CA THR A 47 -0.35 -16.82 9.98
C THR A 47 -0.06 -18.28 9.56
N LYS A 48 -0.73 -19.26 10.17
CA LYS A 48 -0.53 -20.68 9.84
C LYS A 48 -0.96 -21.00 8.40
N VAL A 49 -2.07 -20.42 7.96
CA VAL A 49 -2.54 -20.60 6.57
C VAL A 49 -1.64 -19.85 5.60
N VAL A 50 -1.20 -18.64 5.94
CA VAL A 50 -0.27 -17.86 5.10
C VAL A 50 1.04 -18.59 4.87
N LEU A 51 1.71 -19.04 5.94
CA LEU A 51 2.96 -19.80 5.82
C LEU A 51 2.77 -21.10 5.04
N PHE A 52 1.62 -21.76 5.22
CA PHE A 52 1.30 -22.97 4.46
C PHE A 52 1.12 -22.68 2.96
N LEU A 53 0.43 -21.59 2.60
CA LEU A 53 0.22 -21.19 1.21
C LEU A 53 1.54 -20.79 0.54
N LEU A 54 2.39 -20.02 1.22
CA LEU A 54 3.73 -19.67 0.75
C LEU A 54 4.58 -20.93 0.50
N ALA A 55 4.63 -21.84 1.47
CA ALA A 55 5.36 -23.11 1.33
C ALA A 55 4.81 -24.02 0.22
N ALA A 56 3.53 -23.88 -0.14
CA ALA A 56 2.88 -24.60 -1.23
C ALA A 56 3.03 -23.91 -2.59
N GLY A 57 3.79 -22.81 -2.68
CA GLY A 57 4.09 -22.11 -3.94
C GLY A 57 3.02 -21.11 -4.37
N ALA A 58 2.24 -20.57 -3.43
CA ALA A 58 1.34 -19.47 -3.72
C ALA A 58 2.12 -18.27 -4.26
N ARG A 59 1.73 -17.79 -5.44
CA ARG A 59 2.31 -16.62 -6.09
C ARG A 59 1.75 -15.36 -5.46
N ARG A 60 2.61 -14.36 -5.33
CA ARG A 60 2.21 -12.99 -4.99
C ARG A 60 1.73 -12.30 -6.27
N LEU A 61 0.56 -11.67 -6.20
CA LEU A 61 0.03 -10.86 -7.30
C LEU A 61 0.18 -9.35 -7.03
N GLY A 62 0.65 -8.96 -5.85
CA GLY A 62 0.90 -7.58 -5.44
C GLY A 62 0.08 -7.20 -4.21
N GLY A 63 0.65 -6.32 -3.37
CA GLY A 63 -0.01 -5.80 -2.18
C GLY A 63 0.02 -6.72 -0.96
N GLU A 64 0.42 -7.99 -1.08
CA GLU A 64 0.50 -8.90 0.07
C GLU A 64 1.42 -8.38 1.17
N LEU A 65 2.59 -7.84 0.79
CA LEU A 65 3.54 -7.24 1.73
C LEU A 65 2.94 -5.99 2.40
N ALA A 66 2.31 -5.12 1.63
CA ALA A 66 1.65 -3.92 2.15
C ALA A 66 0.50 -4.29 3.13
N LEU A 67 -0.29 -5.33 2.83
CA LEU A 67 -1.33 -5.83 3.73
C LEU A 67 -0.77 -6.33 5.06
N ALA A 68 0.31 -7.12 5.00
CA ALA A 68 0.96 -7.65 6.20
C ALA A 68 1.53 -6.54 7.07
N ILE A 69 2.21 -5.56 6.48
CA ILE A 69 2.78 -4.39 7.18
C ILE A 69 1.67 -3.55 7.81
N ARG A 70 0.66 -3.15 7.04
CA ARG A 70 -0.46 -2.33 7.54
C ARG A 70 -1.19 -2.99 8.71
N SER A 71 -1.29 -4.32 8.68
CA SER A 71 -1.90 -5.12 9.74
C SER A 71 -0.94 -5.48 10.89
N ARG A 72 0.30 -4.97 10.86
CA ARG A 72 1.37 -5.23 11.84
C ARG A 72 1.68 -6.72 12.05
N GLN A 73 1.58 -7.51 10.98
CA GLN A 73 1.79 -8.96 11.03
C GLN A 73 3.26 -9.34 10.78
N GLN A 74 4.13 -9.04 11.75
CA GLN A 74 5.59 -9.17 11.60
C GLN A 74 6.06 -10.51 11.04
N ILE A 75 5.56 -11.64 11.56
CA ILE A 75 5.93 -12.99 11.08
C ILE A 75 5.62 -13.17 9.59
N ILE A 76 4.50 -12.61 9.13
CA ILE A 76 4.10 -12.68 7.74
C ILE A 76 4.94 -11.73 6.89
N THR A 77 5.20 -10.51 7.37
CA THR A 77 6.09 -9.55 6.72
C THR A 77 7.46 -10.17 6.48
N GLU A 78 8.06 -10.78 7.50
CA GLU A 78 9.36 -11.45 7.40
C GLU A 78 9.34 -12.62 6.42
N ALA A 79 8.29 -13.44 6.45
CA ALA A 79 8.13 -14.55 5.50
C ALA A 79 8.01 -14.07 4.05
N LEU A 80 7.23 -13.01 3.79
CA LEU A 80 7.07 -12.44 2.46
C LEU A 80 8.39 -11.84 1.93
N LEU A 81 9.14 -11.14 2.79
CA LEU A 81 10.46 -10.60 2.46
C LEU A 81 11.48 -11.73 2.18
N ALA A 82 11.45 -12.82 2.95
CA ALA A 82 12.31 -13.99 2.73
C ALA A 82 12.03 -14.68 1.37
N GLU A 83 10.77 -14.68 0.93
CA GLU A 83 10.35 -15.10 -0.41
C GLU A 83 10.63 -14.03 -1.49
N GLY A 84 11.40 -12.99 -1.19
CA GLY A 84 11.85 -11.96 -2.13
C GLY A 84 10.80 -10.90 -2.45
N ALA A 85 9.91 -10.55 -1.51
CA ALA A 85 8.99 -9.42 -1.70
C ALA A 85 9.79 -8.13 -1.70
N SER A 86 9.45 -7.22 -2.62
CA SER A 86 10.18 -5.95 -2.75
C SER A 86 9.52 -4.88 -1.90
N LEU A 87 10.35 -4.06 -1.25
CA LEU A 87 9.88 -2.82 -0.60
C LEU A 87 9.37 -1.78 -1.61
N GLY A 88 9.67 -1.95 -2.90
CA GLY A 88 9.11 -1.13 -3.99
C GLY A 88 7.86 -1.72 -4.63
N ASP A 89 7.31 -2.83 -4.10
CA ASP A 89 6.11 -3.43 -4.65
C ASP A 89 4.91 -2.49 -4.44
N ASN A 90 4.22 -2.18 -5.54
CA ASN A 90 2.97 -1.43 -5.54
C ASN A 90 1.86 -2.37 -5.96
N SER A 91 0.73 -2.33 -5.24
CA SER A 91 -0.46 -3.06 -5.68
C SER A 91 -1.19 -2.29 -6.78
N ALA A 92 -1.67 -3.01 -7.78
CA ALA A 92 -2.58 -2.48 -8.80
C ALA A 92 -4.04 -2.42 -8.30
N ALA A 93 -4.36 -3.09 -7.19
CA ALA A 93 -5.68 -3.05 -6.56
C ALA A 93 -5.80 -1.78 -5.70
N TYR A 94 -6.90 -1.05 -5.89
CA TYR A 94 -7.18 0.24 -5.27
C TYR A 94 -7.16 0.24 -3.72
N GLU A 95 -7.33 -0.91 -3.09
CA GLU A 95 -7.42 -1.02 -1.63
C GLU A 95 -6.09 -1.36 -0.95
N CYS A 96 -5.08 -1.76 -1.72
CA CYS A 96 -3.74 -2.02 -1.22
C CYS A 96 -2.80 -0.93 -1.69
N GLY A 97 -2.52 0.00 -0.78
CA GLY A 97 -1.50 1.04 -0.93
C GLY A 97 -0.10 0.49 -1.21
N SER A 98 0.82 1.41 -1.51
CA SER A 98 2.25 1.07 -1.61
C SER A 98 2.77 0.51 -0.28
N VAL A 99 3.89 -0.21 -0.32
CA VAL A 99 4.56 -0.69 0.90
C VAL A 99 4.94 0.48 1.83
N LEU A 100 5.28 1.65 1.26
CA LEU A 100 5.52 2.87 2.03
C LEU A 100 4.25 3.38 2.72
N GLU A 101 3.12 3.46 2.00
CA GLU A 101 1.84 3.86 2.60
C GLU A 101 1.46 2.93 3.76
N ALA A 102 1.64 1.62 3.58
CA ALA A 102 1.39 0.65 4.64
C ALA A 102 2.29 0.85 5.87
N ALA A 103 3.58 1.13 5.68
CA ALA A 103 4.50 1.41 6.77
C ALA A 103 4.13 2.71 7.52
N VAL A 104 3.72 3.74 6.78
CA VAL A 104 3.18 5.00 7.35
C VAL A 104 1.94 4.74 8.19
N MET A 105 0.96 4.00 7.67
CA MET A 105 -0.26 3.63 8.40
C MET A 105 0.04 2.77 9.64
N ALA A 106 1.04 1.89 9.54
CA ALA A 106 1.53 1.12 10.67
C ALA A 106 2.34 1.95 11.67
N GLN A 107 2.72 3.19 11.33
CA GLN A 107 3.59 4.09 12.10
C GLN A 107 4.97 3.49 12.39
N ASP A 108 5.50 2.69 11.46
CA ASP A 108 6.80 2.03 11.57
C ASP A 108 7.91 2.93 11.00
N VAL A 109 8.45 3.81 11.84
CA VAL A 109 9.45 4.82 11.45
C VAL A 109 10.73 4.20 10.87
N ASP A 110 11.16 3.07 11.40
CA ASP A 110 12.36 2.38 10.95
C ASP A 110 12.15 1.79 9.56
N LEU A 111 10.99 1.14 9.33
CA LEU A 111 10.65 0.62 8.02
C LEU A 111 10.43 1.72 6.98
N ILE A 112 9.79 2.84 7.35
CA ILE A 112 9.66 4.01 6.48
C ILE A 112 11.04 4.52 6.04
N SER A 113 11.96 4.65 6.98
CA SER A 113 13.32 5.11 6.71
C SER A 113 14.06 4.15 5.77
N LEU A 114 13.93 2.84 6.01
CA LEU A 114 14.52 1.80 5.17
C LEU A 114 13.97 1.84 3.74
N ILE A 115 12.65 1.97 3.57
CA ILE A 115 12.01 2.04 2.25
C ILE A 115 12.52 3.25 1.47
N ILE A 116 12.53 4.44 2.09
CA ILE A 116 12.98 5.68 1.44
C ILE A 116 14.46 5.61 1.04
N GLN A 117 15.30 4.96 1.86
CA GLN A 117 16.72 4.76 1.54
C GLN A 117 16.93 3.78 0.38
N THR A 118 16.08 2.76 0.29
CA THR A 118 16.19 1.69 -0.72
C THR A 118 15.62 2.14 -2.07
N ASP A 119 14.53 2.90 -2.06
CA ASP A 119 13.90 3.45 -3.26
C ASP A 119 13.44 4.89 -3.02
N ALA A 120 14.26 5.85 -3.47
CA ALA A 120 13.96 7.26 -3.39
C ALA A 120 12.72 7.69 -4.21
N LYS A 121 12.20 6.82 -5.10
CA LYS A 121 10.96 7.05 -5.87
C LYS A 121 9.73 6.43 -5.20
N ALA A 122 9.88 5.78 -4.06
CA ALA A 122 8.76 5.18 -3.32
C ALA A 122 7.79 6.22 -2.75
N VAL A 123 8.23 7.48 -2.60
CA VAL A 123 7.39 8.55 -2.04
C VAL A 123 6.40 9.06 -3.08
N ASP A 124 5.14 8.68 -2.90
CA ASP A 124 4.01 9.10 -3.72
C ASP A 124 2.97 9.90 -2.90
N GLU A 125 1.94 10.37 -3.60
CA GLU A 125 0.82 11.11 -3.01
C GLU A 125 0.02 10.31 -1.97
N CYS A 126 -0.02 8.98 -2.07
CA CYS A 126 -0.72 8.12 -1.11
C CYS A 126 0.05 8.06 0.22
N ALA A 127 1.37 7.88 0.17
CA ALA A 127 2.23 7.95 1.34
C ALA A 127 2.19 9.32 2.01
N LEU A 128 2.12 10.41 1.21
CA LEU A 128 1.94 11.77 1.74
C LEU A 128 0.59 11.92 2.45
N TRP A 129 -0.51 11.53 1.81
CA TRP A 129 -1.83 11.55 2.42
C TRP A 129 -1.85 10.74 3.72
N ALA A 130 -1.25 9.55 3.70
CA ALA A 130 -1.17 8.68 4.85
C ALA A 130 -0.42 9.35 6.02
N ALA A 131 0.67 10.07 5.73
CA ALA A 131 1.44 10.79 6.75
C ALA A 131 0.63 11.93 7.37
N MET A 132 -0.11 12.69 6.55
CA MET A 132 -1.03 13.73 7.03
C MET A 132 -2.16 13.16 7.87
N PHE A 133 -2.73 12.04 7.43
CA PHE A 133 -3.78 11.33 8.14
C PHE A 133 -3.30 10.86 9.51
N VAL A 134 -2.14 10.20 9.57
CA VAL A 134 -1.53 9.76 10.84
C VAL A 134 -1.26 10.95 11.75
N ALA A 135 -0.62 12.01 11.26
CA ALA A 135 -0.30 13.20 12.04
C ALA A 135 -1.53 13.84 12.69
N LYS A 136 -2.68 13.82 12.00
CA LYS A 136 -3.95 14.30 12.55
C LYS A 136 -4.39 13.57 13.82
N TYR A 137 -4.08 12.29 13.94
CA TYR A 137 -4.52 11.45 15.06
C TYR A 137 -3.42 11.13 16.06
N SER A 138 -2.15 11.39 15.74
CA SER A 138 -1.00 11.08 16.61
C SER A 138 -0.29 12.31 17.21
N SER A 139 -0.78 13.52 16.95
CA SER A 139 -0.38 14.83 17.54
C SER A 139 1.07 15.28 17.42
N ASP A 140 2.03 14.42 17.04
CA ASP A 140 3.41 14.78 16.72
C ASP A 140 4.08 13.58 16.03
N SER A 141 3.88 13.45 14.72
CA SER A 141 4.41 12.29 14.00
C SER A 141 5.72 12.65 13.29
N PRO A 142 6.89 12.12 13.69
CA PRO A 142 8.13 12.31 12.93
C PRO A 142 7.99 11.85 11.47
N ILE A 143 7.03 10.97 11.20
CA ILE A 143 6.67 10.48 9.87
C ILE A 143 6.32 11.63 8.93
N ILE A 144 5.61 12.66 9.41
CA ILE A 144 5.23 13.78 8.54
C ILE A 144 6.45 14.55 8.07
N HIS A 145 7.44 14.75 8.95
CA HIS A 145 8.68 15.43 8.61
C HIS A 145 9.56 14.58 7.70
N ILE A 146 9.62 13.26 7.93
CA ILE A 146 10.36 12.32 7.06
C ILE A 146 9.78 12.33 5.64
N ILE A 147 8.46 12.19 5.51
CA ILE A 147 7.78 12.12 4.21
C ILE A 147 7.83 13.48 3.51
N THR A 148 7.54 14.57 4.22
CA THR A 148 7.58 15.92 3.63
C THR A 148 8.99 16.36 3.29
N ALA A 149 10.05 15.90 3.95
CA ALA A 149 11.42 16.18 3.52
C ALA A 149 11.71 15.65 2.10
N GLN A 150 10.92 14.68 1.62
CA GLN A 150 11.04 14.12 0.27
C GLN A 150 10.07 14.77 -0.72
N TYR A 151 9.38 15.87 -0.38
CA TYR A 151 8.30 16.43 -1.19
C TYR A 151 8.70 16.81 -2.63
N THR A 152 9.94 17.25 -2.84
CA THR A 152 10.48 17.58 -4.18
C THR A 152 10.60 16.37 -5.10
N ARG A 153 10.51 15.16 -4.53
CA ARG A 153 10.56 13.87 -5.24
C ARG A 153 9.17 13.24 -5.39
N LEU A 154 8.12 13.91 -4.90
CA LEU A 154 6.76 13.40 -4.96
C LEU A 154 6.36 13.10 -6.39
N ARG A 155 5.95 11.86 -6.62
CA ARG A 155 5.30 11.47 -7.85
C ARG A 155 3.79 11.66 -7.70
N VAL A 156 3.25 12.69 -8.35
CA VAL A 156 1.81 12.91 -8.45
C VAL A 156 1.26 12.12 -9.62
N VAL A 157 0.28 11.27 -9.35
CA VAL A 157 -0.41 10.46 -10.36
C VAL A 157 -1.89 10.83 -10.41
N ASN A 158 -2.48 11.18 -9.25
CA ASN A 158 -3.86 11.57 -9.07
C ASN A 158 -3.95 12.73 -8.05
N GLY A 159 -4.39 13.90 -8.53
CA GLY A 159 -4.53 15.11 -7.70
C GLY A 159 -5.49 14.98 -6.51
N LEU A 160 -6.31 13.93 -6.42
CA LEU A 160 -7.24 13.68 -5.32
C LEU A 160 -6.54 13.49 -3.96
N TRP A 161 -5.54 12.61 -3.90
CA TRP A 161 -4.83 12.30 -2.65
C TRP A 161 -4.00 13.49 -2.17
N LEU A 162 -3.34 14.14 -3.12
CA LEU A 162 -2.61 15.38 -2.91
C LEU A 162 -3.53 16.51 -2.38
N GLY A 163 -4.71 16.69 -2.96
CA GLY A 163 -5.68 17.69 -2.49
C GLY A 163 -6.16 17.41 -1.07
N THR A 164 -6.41 16.15 -0.76
CA THR A 164 -6.79 15.73 0.58
C THR A 164 -5.64 15.93 1.57
N ALA A 165 -4.40 15.66 1.17
CA ALA A 165 -3.20 15.90 1.97
C ALA A 165 -3.02 17.40 2.29
N ILE A 166 -3.16 18.28 1.29
CA ILE A 166 -3.11 19.75 1.49
C ILE A 166 -4.23 20.22 2.42
N HIS A 167 -5.45 19.70 2.25
CA HIS A 167 -6.58 20.02 3.12
C HIS A 167 -6.30 19.62 4.58
N LEU A 168 -5.75 18.42 4.81
CA LEU A 168 -5.37 17.96 6.13
C LEU A 168 -4.22 18.79 6.73
N ALA A 169 -3.20 19.15 5.94
CA ALA A 169 -2.10 20.02 6.39
C ALA A 169 -2.63 21.38 6.88
N ALA A 170 -3.59 21.98 6.15
CA ALA A 170 -4.24 23.22 6.56
C ALA A 170 -5.05 23.07 7.85
N GLN A 171 -5.76 21.95 8.02
CA GLN A 171 -6.50 21.66 9.27
C GLN A 171 -5.59 21.51 10.49
N LEU A 172 -4.36 21.04 10.28
CA LEU A 172 -3.37 20.81 11.34
C LEU A 172 -2.47 22.03 11.60
N ASP A 173 -2.75 23.19 10.98
CA ASP A 173 -1.92 24.41 11.00
C ASP A 173 -0.46 24.16 10.61
N LEU A 174 -0.22 23.17 9.74
CA LEU A 174 1.09 22.85 9.19
C LEU A 174 1.37 23.78 7.99
N ARG A 175 1.52 25.07 8.28
CA ARG A 175 1.63 26.12 7.26
C ARG A 175 2.81 25.91 6.33
N GLU A 176 3.98 25.61 6.87
CA GLU A 176 5.21 25.38 6.10
C GLU A 176 5.02 24.26 5.08
N ILE A 177 4.37 23.16 5.49
CA ILE A 177 4.06 22.03 4.61
C ILE A 177 3.02 22.42 3.56
N SER A 178 1.97 23.14 3.97
CA SER A 178 0.90 23.57 3.06
C SER A 178 1.44 24.52 1.98
N GLU A 179 2.26 25.48 2.38
CA GLU A 179 2.93 26.43 1.47
C GLU A 179 3.93 25.72 0.56
N ALA A 180 4.75 24.81 1.11
CA ALA A 180 5.70 24.04 0.32
C ALA A 180 4.99 23.18 -0.74
N LEU A 181 3.89 22.52 -0.39
CA LEU A 181 3.09 21.73 -1.33
C LEU A 181 2.46 22.63 -2.41
N LEU A 182 1.91 23.80 -2.06
CA LEU A 182 1.35 24.74 -3.03
C LEU A 182 2.42 25.34 -3.97
N ALA A 183 3.62 25.62 -3.44
CA ALA A 183 4.73 26.21 -4.19
C ALA A 183 5.28 25.30 -5.30
N THR A 184 5.04 23.99 -5.22
CA THR A 184 5.41 23.05 -6.29
C THR A 184 4.53 23.17 -7.55
N GLY A 185 3.48 24.01 -7.53
CA GLY A 185 2.49 24.10 -8.62
C GLY A 185 1.54 22.89 -8.66
N MET A 186 1.64 22.00 -7.67
CA MET A 186 0.76 20.88 -7.45
C MET A 186 -0.61 21.37 -6.96
N HIS A 187 -1.49 21.68 -7.89
CA HIS A 187 -2.87 22.03 -7.57
C HIS A 187 -3.75 20.78 -7.55
N PRO A 188 -4.65 20.64 -6.57
CA PRO A 188 -5.65 19.59 -6.61
C PRO A 188 -6.60 19.83 -7.78
N THR A 189 -6.33 19.16 -8.90
CA THR A 189 -7.25 19.11 -10.02
C THR A 189 -8.32 18.07 -9.69
N ILE A 190 -9.54 18.54 -9.43
CA ILE A 190 -10.72 17.66 -9.46
C ILE A 190 -10.95 17.32 -10.93
N SER A 191 -10.39 16.21 -11.40
CA SER A 191 -10.80 15.62 -12.67
C SER A 191 -12.20 15.05 -12.50
N LEU A 192 -13.22 15.87 -12.77
CA LEU A 192 -14.60 15.41 -12.97
C LEU A 192 -14.60 14.51 -14.21
N LEU A 193 -14.56 13.19 -14.01
CA LEU A 193 -14.96 12.18 -14.98
C LEU A 193 -16.41 11.77 -14.70
#